data_AF-A0A7S2B1G8-F1
#
_entry.id   AF-A0A7S2B1G8-F1
#
_cell.length_a   1.000
_cell.length_b   1.000
_cell.length_c   1.000
_cell.angle_alpha   90.00
_cell.angle_beta   90.00
_cell.angle_gamma   90.00
#
_symmetry.space_group_name_H-M   'P 1'
#
loop_
_entity.id
_entity.type
_entity.pdbx_description
1 polymer ?
#
loop_
_entity_poly.entity_id
_entity_poly.type
_entity_poly.pdbx_seq_one_letter_code
_entity_poly.pdbx_strand_id
1 'polypeptide(L)'
;GAVAMEKCDAGVEAAVMAMELELDDFGKVTPTACYKVPAERVGVLVSVAPSLTPANAVAVTCTTSDGEVVETIVNAESMEQCLFTDPIMYTEGPIANLVEAQFEPEGPWVLSRATVEGVEGEKATLFSTYEKTIKEENPGCLSTLRRMLQAGPITCLYTGGGNKYVKPHEGFGLRMPEADVEEWTMINDKGELVDIPRPAYALRVWNAETLSYDSVEPTLNGAPVGPEETDAWFIGVVKKLKASNYLGPELLNALVTSKRTASMEALERRDIEAAFEGEVSSRWVELVLAN
;
A
#
# COMPACT_ATOMS: atom_id res chain seq x y z
N GLY A 1 -3.05 -22.30 10.85
CA GLY A 1 -2.58 -23.60 11.39
C GLY A 1 -1.28 -23.93 10.71
N ALA A 2 -0.30 -24.51 11.43
CA ALA A 2 1.02 -24.77 10.88
C ALA A 2 0.93 -25.60 9.59
N VAL A 3 1.52 -25.11 8.50
CA VAL A 3 1.57 -25.83 7.23
C VAL A 3 2.66 -26.89 7.36
N ALA A 4 2.34 -28.15 7.03
CA ALA A 4 3.34 -29.21 7.03
C ALA A 4 4.36 -28.93 5.92
N MET A 5 5.61 -28.67 6.32
CA MET A 5 6.68 -28.33 5.38
C MET A 5 7.30 -29.58 4.76
N GLU A 6 7.39 -29.58 3.44
CA GLU A 6 8.07 -30.65 2.70
C GLU A 6 9.58 -30.48 2.80
N LYS A 7 10.29 -31.56 3.16
CA LYS A 7 11.75 -31.54 3.26
C LYS A 7 12.41 -31.37 1.89
N CYS A 8 13.56 -30.72 1.89
CA CYS A 8 14.45 -30.70 0.74
C CYS A 8 15.08 -32.07 0.49
N ASP A 9 15.60 -32.28 -0.72
CA ASP A 9 16.47 -33.42 -0.98
C ASP A 9 17.77 -33.28 -0.16
N ALA A 10 18.30 -34.39 0.35
CA ALA A 10 19.44 -34.38 1.26
C ALA A 10 20.69 -33.65 0.70
N GLY A 11 20.90 -33.70 -0.61
CA GLY A 11 21.99 -32.97 -1.28
C GLY A 11 21.79 -31.45 -1.27
N VAL A 12 20.56 -31.00 -1.49
CA VAL A 12 20.18 -29.58 -1.42
C VAL A 12 20.27 -29.09 0.01
N GLU A 13 19.73 -29.85 0.96
CA GLU A 13 19.81 -29.54 2.39
C GLU A 13 21.28 -29.40 2.85
N ALA A 14 22.13 -30.38 2.55
CA ALA A 14 23.54 -30.32 2.94
C ALA A 14 24.27 -29.10 2.35
N ALA A 15 23.96 -28.74 1.11
CA ALA A 15 24.62 -27.63 0.44
C ALA A 15 24.10 -26.27 0.94
N VAL A 16 22.79 -26.12 1.20
CA VAL A 16 22.19 -24.92 1.81
C VAL A 16 22.71 -24.71 3.24
N MET A 17 22.75 -25.76 4.05
CA MET A 17 23.22 -25.68 5.44
C MET A 17 24.72 -25.36 5.55
N ALA A 18 25.48 -25.49 4.46
CA ALA A 18 26.88 -25.11 4.37
C ALA A 18 27.11 -23.68 3.83
N MET A 19 26.05 -22.97 3.42
CA MET A 19 26.18 -21.61 2.91
C MET A 19 26.53 -20.62 4.04
N GLU A 20 27.37 -19.64 3.71
CA GLU A 20 27.48 -18.42 4.51
C GLU A 20 26.41 -17.45 4.02
N LEU A 21 25.43 -17.16 4.87
CA LEU A 21 24.33 -16.24 4.57
C LEU A 21 24.50 -14.95 5.36
N GLU A 22 24.20 -13.83 4.72
CA GLU A 22 24.30 -12.48 5.29
C GLU A 22 23.07 -11.67 4.90
N LEU A 23 22.60 -10.83 5.81
CA LEU A 23 21.48 -9.89 5.60
C LEU A 23 21.90 -8.54 6.16
N ASP A 24 21.65 -7.44 5.47
CA ASP A 24 22.19 -6.12 5.87
C ASP A 24 21.77 -5.74 7.31
N ASP A 25 20.53 -6.01 7.68
CA ASP A 25 20.00 -5.65 9.00
C ASP A 25 20.41 -6.61 10.13
N PHE A 26 20.85 -7.83 9.80
CA PHE A 26 21.15 -8.89 10.78
C PHE A 26 22.61 -9.36 10.77
N GLY A 27 23.41 -8.91 9.81
CA GLY A 27 24.74 -9.43 9.53
C GLY A 27 24.72 -10.91 9.15
N LYS A 28 25.72 -11.67 9.61
CA LYS A 28 25.81 -13.11 9.35
C LYS A 28 24.72 -13.87 10.09
N VAL A 29 23.97 -14.70 9.36
CA VAL A 29 22.93 -15.58 9.92
C VAL A 29 23.33 -17.04 9.77
N THR A 30 22.99 -17.87 10.75
CA THR A 30 23.33 -19.30 10.76
C THR A 30 22.12 -20.13 10.31
N PRO A 31 22.19 -20.88 9.20
CA PRO A 31 21.13 -21.82 8.81
C PRO A 31 20.85 -22.83 9.92
N THR A 32 19.57 -23.04 10.25
CA THR A 32 19.13 -24.02 11.25
C THR A 32 18.20 -25.09 10.67
N ALA A 33 17.48 -24.77 9.61
CA ALA A 33 16.65 -25.72 8.86
C ALA A 33 16.41 -25.23 7.43
N CYS A 34 16.04 -26.13 6.52
CA CYS A 34 15.52 -25.75 5.21
C CYS A 34 14.38 -26.66 4.76
N TYR A 35 13.51 -26.13 3.91
CA TYR A 35 12.36 -26.85 3.37
C TYR A 35 11.94 -26.28 2.00
N LYS A 36 11.15 -27.04 1.25
CA LYS A 36 10.63 -26.59 -0.05
C LYS A 36 9.58 -25.52 0.15
N VAL A 37 9.71 -24.41 -0.59
CA VAL A 37 8.70 -23.33 -0.54
C VAL A 37 7.39 -23.83 -1.18
N PRO A 38 6.23 -23.70 -0.50
CA PRO A 38 4.95 -24.07 -1.11
C PRO A 38 4.69 -23.33 -2.42
N ALA A 39 4.09 -24.00 -3.41
CA ALA A 39 3.90 -23.46 -4.75
C ALA A 39 3.11 -22.14 -4.78
N GLU A 40 2.10 -21.98 -3.91
CA GLU A 40 1.37 -20.71 -3.74
C GLU A 40 2.32 -19.56 -3.38
N ARG A 41 3.20 -19.77 -2.39
CA ARG A 41 4.14 -18.76 -1.90
C ARG A 41 5.21 -18.45 -2.93
N VAL A 42 5.70 -19.46 -3.67
CA VAL A 42 6.57 -19.21 -4.83
C VAL A 42 5.88 -18.30 -5.85
N GLY A 43 4.60 -18.55 -6.16
CA GLY A 43 3.82 -17.76 -7.10
C GLY A 43 3.74 -16.27 -6.77
N VAL A 44 3.87 -15.90 -5.50
CA VAL A 44 3.92 -14.51 -5.04
C VAL A 44 5.37 -13.97 -5.09
N LEU A 45 6.35 -14.77 -4.65
CA LEU A 45 7.77 -14.39 -4.59
C LEU A 45 8.43 -14.18 -5.97
N VAL A 46 7.94 -14.84 -7.03
CA VAL A 46 8.51 -14.67 -8.39
C VAL A 46 8.43 -13.22 -8.91
N SER A 47 7.55 -12.40 -8.34
CA SER A 47 7.42 -10.98 -8.70
C SER A 47 8.68 -10.16 -8.38
N VAL A 48 9.47 -10.59 -7.38
CA VAL A 48 10.74 -9.95 -6.99
C VAL A 48 11.95 -10.82 -7.33
N ALA A 49 11.78 -12.14 -7.44
CA ALA A 49 12.82 -13.09 -7.82
C ALA A 49 12.36 -14.00 -8.97
N PRO A 50 12.39 -13.52 -10.25
CA PRO A 50 11.80 -14.24 -11.39
C PRO A 50 12.43 -15.58 -11.74
N SER A 51 13.62 -15.89 -11.21
CA SER A 51 14.30 -17.18 -11.41
C SER A 51 13.75 -18.30 -10.52
N LEU A 52 12.90 -17.97 -9.55
CA LEU A 52 12.29 -18.96 -8.65
C LEU A 52 11.21 -19.77 -9.36
N THR A 53 11.18 -21.05 -9.02
CA THR A 53 10.14 -22.01 -9.42
C THR A 53 9.83 -22.92 -8.23
N PRO A 54 8.68 -23.61 -8.20
CA PRO A 54 8.39 -24.59 -7.16
C PRO A 54 9.43 -25.72 -7.03
N ALA A 55 10.24 -25.95 -8.07
CA ALA A 55 11.26 -27.00 -8.08
C ALA A 55 12.59 -26.54 -7.47
N ASN A 56 12.93 -25.25 -7.55
CA ASN A 56 14.22 -24.72 -7.10
C ASN A 56 14.14 -23.81 -5.86
N ALA A 57 12.95 -23.38 -5.44
CA ALA A 57 12.79 -22.49 -4.29
C ALA A 57 12.93 -23.24 -2.96
N VAL A 58 13.91 -22.84 -2.15
CA VAL A 58 14.16 -23.37 -0.81
C VAL A 58 14.04 -22.26 0.22
N ALA A 59 13.20 -22.45 1.24
CA ALA A 59 13.17 -21.61 2.42
C ALA A 59 14.23 -22.10 3.41
N VAL A 60 14.99 -21.17 3.97
CA VAL A 60 16.05 -21.43 4.94
C VAL A 60 15.75 -20.64 6.20
N THR A 61 15.38 -21.36 7.26
CA THR A 61 15.26 -20.77 8.59
C THR A 61 16.67 -20.59 9.15
N CYS A 62 16.96 -19.38 9.63
CA CYS A 62 18.25 -19.00 10.18
C CYS A 62 18.09 -18.42 11.58
N THR A 63 19.16 -18.44 12.36
CA THR A 63 19.25 -17.73 13.63
C THR A 63 20.27 -16.60 13.52
N THR A 64 19.88 -15.40 13.95
CA THR A 64 20.75 -14.21 14.03
C THR A 64 21.68 -14.28 15.24
N SER A 65 22.65 -13.37 15.35
CA SER A 65 23.53 -13.30 16.53
C SER A 65 22.78 -13.03 17.84
N ASP A 66 21.62 -12.38 17.73
CA ASP A 66 20.77 -12.02 18.87
C ASP A 66 19.74 -13.11 19.21
N GLY A 67 19.76 -14.23 18.47
CA GLY A 67 18.88 -15.38 18.70
C GLY A 67 17.52 -15.27 18.01
N GLU A 68 17.30 -14.26 17.16
CA GLU A 68 16.07 -14.10 16.40
C GLU A 68 16.00 -15.14 15.27
N VAL A 69 14.79 -15.61 14.99
CA VAL A 69 14.55 -16.56 13.90
C VAL A 69 14.08 -15.78 12.68
N VAL A 70 14.86 -15.85 11.61
CA VAL A 70 14.53 -15.24 10.32
C VAL A 70 14.47 -16.29 9.25
N GLU A 71 13.83 -15.97 8.13
CA GLU A 71 13.81 -16.83 6.96
C GLU A 71 14.33 -16.10 5.75
N THR A 72 15.14 -16.79 4.94
CA THR A 72 15.53 -16.33 3.62
C THR A 72 15.19 -17.37 2.57
N ILE A 73 15.10 -16.95 1.31
CA ILE A 73 14.85 -17.83 0.18
C ILE A 73 16.15 -18.02 -0.59
N VAL A 74 16.45 -19.26 -0.98
CA VAL A 74 17.59 -19.63 -1.80
C VAL A 74 17.08 -20.32 -3.06
N ASN A 75 17.66 -19.97 -4.21
CA ASN A 75 17.48 -20.72 -5.44
C ASN A 75 18.45 -21.92 -5.44
N ALA A 76 17.94 -23.15 -5.32
CA ALA A 76 18.74 -24.36 -5.21
C ALA A 76 19.55 -24.73 -6.47
N GLU A 77 19.23 -24.13 -7.63
CA GLU A 77 19.99 -24.36 -8.86
C GLU A 77 21.24 -23.48 -8.93
N SER A 78 21.13 -22.20 -8.56
CA SER A 78 22.26 -21.26 -8.55
C SER A 78 22.98 -21.18 -7.21
N MET A 79 22.34 -21.64 -6.12
CA MET A 79 22.77 -21.44 -4.74
C MET A 79 22.93 -19.95 -4.38
N GLU A 80 22.06 -19.11 -4.94
CA GLU A 80 22.01 -17.69 -4.64
C GLU A 80 20.85 -17.37 -3.70
N GLN A 81 21.12 -16.48 -2.75
CA GLN A 81 20.11 -15.93 -1.86
C GLN A 81 19.25 -14.92 -2.64
N CYS A 82 17.93 -15.04 -2.50
CA CYS A 82 16.99 -14.11 -3.11
C CYS A 82 16.67 -12.98 -2.13
N LEU A 83 17.18 -11.79 -2.44
CA LEU A 83 17.04 -10.58 -1.64
C LEU A 83 16.24 -9.51 -2.39
N PHE A 84 15.71 -8.56 -1.62
CA PHE A 84 15.11 -7.33 -2.14
C PHE A 84 15.91 -6.15 -1.62
N THR A 85 16.19 -5.19 -2.50
CA THR A 85 16.82 -3.92 -2.13
C THR A 85 15.74 -2.89 -1.83
N ASP A 86 15.69 -2.40 -0.59
CA ASP A 86 14.85 -1.27 -0.22
C ASP A 86 15.30 0.00 -0.97
N PRO A 87 14.46 0.63 -1.80
CA PRO A 87 14.88 1.77 -2.62
C PRO A 87 15.08 3.06 -1.82
N ILE A 88 14.58 3.14 -0.58
CA ILE A 88 14.69 4.30 0.31
C ILE A 88 15.93 4.16 1.18
N MET A 89 16.08 3.00 1.83
CA MET A 89 17.18 2.74 2.77
C MET A 89 18.45 2.26 2.07
N TYR A 90 18.31 1.73 0.85
CA TYR A 90 19.38 1.10 0.07
C TYR A 90 20.04 -0.07 0.80
N THR A 91 19.23 -0.85 1.49
CA THR A 91 19.62 -2.07 2.22
C THR A 91 18.96 -3.30 1.61
N GLU A 92 19.64 -4.44 1.70
CA GLU A 92 19.14 -5.73 1.22
C GLU A 92 18.50 -6.54 2.36
N GLY A 93 17.23 -6.88 2.17
CA GLY A 93 16.45 -7.70 3.09
C GLY A 93 15.98 -9.00 2.44
N PRO A 94 15.61 -10.02 3.25
CA PRO A 94 15.09 -11.27 2.72
C PRO A 94 13.68 -11.04 2.14
N ILE A 95 13.44 -11.56 0.93
CA ILE A 95 12.12 -11.42 0.27
C ILE A 95 10.98 -12.09 1.05
N ALA A 96 11.31 -13.02 1.96
CA ALA A 96 10.36 -13.67 2.86
C ALA A 96 9.72 -12.71 3.88
N ASN A 97 10.37 -11.59 4.20
CA ASN A 97 9.90 -10.60 5.18
C ASN A 97 9.01 -9.52 4.56
N LEU A 98 8.79 -9.55 3.24
CA LEU A 98 7.92 -8.60 2.57
C LEU A 98 6.46 -8.92 2.86
N VAL A 99 5.66 -7.87 3.07
CA VAL A 99 4.21 -8.01 3.28
C VAL A 99 3.54 -8.41 1.97
N GLU A 100 2.55 -9.28 2.05
CA GLU A 100 1.66 -9.60 0.94
C GLU A 100 0.33 -8.87 1.12
N ALA A 101 -0.22 -8.35 0.03
CA ALA A 101 -1.48 -7.62 0.01
C ALA A 101 -2.51 -8.28 -0.90
N GLN A 102 -3.77 -8.18 -0.50
CA GLN A 102 -4.94 -8.56 -1.27
C GLN A 102 -5.88 -7.35 -1.34
N PHE A 103 -6.46 -7.08 -2.50
CA PHE A 103 -7.27 -5.85 -2.74
C PHE A 103 -8.77 -6.08 -2.82
N GLU A 104 -9.19 -7.35 -2.81
CA GLU A 104 -10.58 -7.76 -2.80
C GLU A 104 -10.73 -9.09 -2.06
N PRO A 105 -11.90 -9.42 -1.50
CA PRO A 105 -12.12 -10.70 -0.84
C PRO A 105 -11.80 -11.85 -1.79
N GLU A 106 -10.94 -12.78 -1.33
CA GLU A 106 -10.51 -13.95 -2.10
C GLU A 106 -9.71 -13.64 -3.40
N GLY A 107 -9.28 -12.39 -3.59
CA GLY A 107 -8.41 -11.99 -4.70
C GLY A 107 -7.00 -12.57 -4.61
N PRO A 108 -6.16 -12.35 -5.63
CA PRO A 108 -4.77 -12.79 -5.58
C PRO A 108 -3.96 -12.04 -4.51
N TRP A 109 -3.05 -12.75 -3.85
CA TRP A 109 -2.02 -12.13 -3.02
C TRP A 109 -0.90 -11.58 -3.91
N VAL A 110 -0.45 -10.37 -3.61
CA VAL A 110 0.64 -9.71 -4.33
C VAL A 110 1.70 -9.31 -3.33
N LEU A 111 2.96 -9.60 -3.64
CA LEU A 111 4.07 -9.19 -2.79
C LEU A 111 4.24 -7.67 -2.87
N SER A 112 4.27 -7.03 -1.72
CA SER A 112 4.64 -5.62 -1.60
C SER A 112 6.16 -5.44 -1.80
N ARG A 113 6.60 -4.19 -1.80
CA ARG A 113 8.01 -3.79 -1.66
C ARG A 113 8.28 -3.16 -0.29
N ALA A 114 7.54 -3.59 0.73
CA ALA A 114 7.70 -3.10 2.09
C ALA A 114 7.70 -4.26 3.09
N THR A 115 8.55 -4.14 4.11
CA THR A 115 8.49 -4.97 5.30
C THR A 115 7.33 -4.53 6.20
N VAL A 116 7.05 -5.28 7.27
CA VAL A 116 6.06 -4.87 8.28
C VAL A 116 6.38 -3.50 8.86
N GLU A 117 7.65 -3.21 9.15
CA GLU A 117 8.07 -1.90 9.65
C GLU A 117 7.78 -0.77 8.64
N GLY A 118 8.08 -1.00 7.36
CA GLY A 118 7.76 -0.05 6.29
C GLY A 118 6.25 0.21 6.19
N VAL A 119 5.45 -0.85 6.27
CA VAL A 119 3.97 -0.78 6.28
C VAL A 119 3.45 0.00 7.50
N GLU A 120 3.99 -0.22 8.69
CA GLU A 120 3.62 0.54 9.90
C GLU A 120 4.05 2.01 9.81
N GLY A 121 5.20 2.30 9.19
CA GLY A 121 5.63 3.67 8.88
C GLY A 121 4.66 4.40 7.95
N GLU A 122 4.18 3.73 6.90
CA GLU A 122 3.13 4.27 6.02
C GLU A 122 1.82 4.49 6.78
N LYS A 123 1.39 3.51 7.59
CA LYS A 123 0.16 3.64 8.42
C LYS A 123 0.20 4.84 9.34
N ALA A 124 1.34 5.15 9.93
CA ALA A 124 1.51 6.29 10.84
C ALA A 124 1.42 7.66 10.12
N THR A 125 1.74 7.71 8.83
CA THR A 125 1.94 8.98 8.10
C THR A 125 0.81 9.32 7.14
N LEU A 126 0.21 8.34 6.48
CA LEU A 126 -0.76 8.58 5.41
C LEU A 126 -2.04 9.26 5.92
N PHE A 127 -2.66 8.75 6.99
CA PHE A 127 -3.90 9.34 7.49
C PHE A 127 -3.68 10.71 8.12
N SER A 128 -2.60 10.90 8.89
CA SER A 128 -2.30 12.21 9.49
C SER A 128 -2.03 13.28 8.42
N THR A 129 -1.37 12.92 7.32
CA THR A 129 -1.16 13.79 6.16
C THR A 129 -2.47 14.11 5.44
N TYR A 130 -3.30 13.10 5.22
CA TYR A 130 -4.65 13.26 4.66
C TYR A 130 -5.52 14.18 5.52
N GLU A 131 -5.62 13.89 6.82
CA GLU A 131 -6.41 14.64 7.79
C GLU A 131 -5.99 16.10 7.87
N LYS A 132 -4.68 16.36 7.92
CA LYS A 132 -4.15 17.73 7.92
C LYS A 132 -4.57 18.49 6.66
N THR A 133 -4.47 17.85 5.50
CA THR A 133 -4.76 18.47 4.20
C THR A 133 -6.26 18.73 4.03
N ILE A 134 -7.12 17.77 4.36
CA ILE A 134 -8.58 17.94 4.18
C ILE A 134 -9.20 18.91 5.19
N LYS A 135 -8.62 19.05 6.40
CA LYS A 135 -9.10 19.97 7.43
C LYS A 135 -8.54 21.40 7.30
N GLU A 136 -7.77 21.69 6.25
CA GLU A 136 -7.19 23.00 6.00
C GLU A 136 -8.28 24.02 5.64
N GLU A 137 -8.41 25.08 6.45
CA GLU A 137 -9.48 26.08 6.27
C GLU A 137 -9.28 26.97 5.05
N ASN A 138 -8.03 27.13 4.61
CA ASN A 138 -7.63 27.84 3.41
C ASN A 138 -6.75 26.91 2.55
N PRO A 139 -7.36 25.95 1.83
CA PRO A 139 -6.63 24.94 1.09
C PRO A 139 -5.79 25.59 -0.01
N GLY A 140 -4.50 25.24 -0.09
CA GLY A 140 -3.61 25.74 -1.14
C GLY A 140 -4.03 25.37 -2.56
N CYS A 141 -4.91 24.38 -2.72
CA CYS A 141 -5.47 23.97 -4.01
C CYS A 141 -6.91 23.42 -3.86
N LEU A 142 -7.89 24.15 -4.36
CA LEU A 142 -9.30 23.70 -4.37
C LEU A 142 -9.54 22.45 -5.21
N SER A 143 -8.75 22.22 -6.27
CA SER A 143 -8.83 20.99 -7.07
C SER A 143 -8.42 19.75 -6.26
N THR A 144 -7.42 19.88 -5.37
CA THR A 144 -7.06 18.80 -4.45
C THR A 144 -8.15 18.59 -3.41
N LEU A 145 -8.63 19.65 -2.76
CA LEU A 145 -9.72 19.53 -1.78
C LEU A 145 -10.98 18.89 -2.39
N ARG A 146 -11.37 19.30 -3.61
CA ARG A 146 -12.49 18.71 -4.36
C ARG A 146 -12.35 17.19 -4.46
N ARG A 147 -11.20 16.72 -4.97
CA ARG A 147 -10.94 15.29 -5.15
C ARG A 147 -10.99 14.53 -3.82
N MET A 148 -10.42 15.09 -2.76
CA MET A 148 -10.47 14.47 -1.43
C MET A 148 -11.89 14.36 -0.89
N LEU A 149 -12.73 15.38 -1.06
CA LEU A 149 -14.13 15.36 -0.61
C LEU A 149 -15.00 14.43 -1.46
N GLN A 150 -14.73 14.33 -2.77
CA GLN A 150 -15.45 13.43 -3.67
C GLN A 150 -15.09 11.96 -3.45
N ALA A 151 -13.82 11.68 -3.15
CA ALA A 151 -13.30 10.34 -2.86
C ALA A 151 -13.64 9.86 -1.43
N GLY A 152 -13.78 10.79 -0.48
CA GLY A 152 -14.06 10.51 0.91
C GLY A 152 -12.80 10.19 1.74
N PRO A 153 -12.98 9.78 3.00
CA PRO A 153 -11.90 9.41 3.91
C PRO A 153 -11.06 8.25 3.39
N ILE A 154 -9.75 8.34 3.55
CA ILE A 154 -8.85 7.20 3.36
C ILE A 154 -8.68 6.52 4.71
N THR A 155 -9.17 5.29 4.85
CA THR A 155 -9.15 4.56 6.12
C THR A 155 -8.19 3.36 6.13
N CYS A 156 -7.80 2.87 4.96
CA CYS A 156 -6.91 1.72 4.82
C CYS A 156 -5.66 2.12 4.03
N LEU A 157 -4.58 1.35 4.20
CA LEU A 157 -3.44 1.34 3.29
C LEU A 157 -3.91 1.09 1.87
N TYR A 158 -3.20 1.64 0.90
CA TYR A 158 -3.57 1.57 -0.50
C TYR A 158 -2.33 1.56 -1.39
N THR A 159 -2.48 1.04 -2.60
CA THR A 159 -1.46 1.25 -3.65
C THR A 159 -1.70 2.58 -4.32
N GLY A 160 -0.61 3.18 -4.77
CA GLY A 160 -0.64 4.41 -5.53
C GLY A 160 0.77 4.97 -5.61
N GLY A 161 0.85 6.21 -6.06
CA GLY A 161 2.12 6.85 -6.28
C GLY A 161 2.76 6.34 -7.56
N GLY A 162 3.30 7.28 -8.30
CA GLY A 162 3.81 7.07 -9.64
C GLY A 162 4.09 8.45 -10.21
N ASN A 163 5.08 8.55 -11.07
CA ASN A 163 5.38 9.78 -11.79
C ASN A 163 6.11 9.42 -13.09
N LYS A 164 6.59 10.40 -13.83
CA LYS A 164 7.36 10.15 -15.07
C LYS A 164 8.58 9.23 -14.91
N TYR A 165 9.06 8.99 -13.69
CA TYR A 165 10.20 8.12 -13.37
C TYR A 165 9.81 6.84 -12.60
N VAL A 166 8.59 6.76 -12.07
CA VAL A 166 8.10 5.64 -11.27
C VAL A 166 6.80 5.16 -11.86
N LYS A 167 6.70 3.88 -12.19
CA LYS A 167 5.48 3.31 -12.78
C LYS A 167 4.26 3.57 -11.87
N PRO A 168 3.05 3.69 -12.45
CA PRO A 168 1.81 3.78 -11.68
C PRO A 168 1.72 2.72 -10.58
N HIS A 169 1.28 3.11 -9.39
CA HIS A 169 1.15 2.23 -8.22
C HIS A 169 2.44 1.55 -7.74
N GLU A 170 3.60 2.11 -8.10
CA GLU A 170 4.90 1.69 -7.55
C GLU A 170 5.56 2.74 -6.64
N GLY A 171 4.85 3.82 -6.30
CA GLY A 171 5.38 4.90 -5.46
C GLY A 171 5.29 4.68 -3.94
N PHE A 172 4.43 3.77 -3.47
CA PHE A 172 4.34 3.35 -2.07
C PHE A 172 4.87 1.93 -1.86
N GLY A 173 4.71 1.36 -0.67
CA GLY A 173 5.14 0.01 -0.32
C GLY A 173 4.30 -1.07 -0.99
N LEU A 174 2.97 -0.92 -1.03
CA LEU A 174 2.09 -1.94 -1.60
C LEU A 174 2.20 -2.03 -3.12
N ARG A 175 1.99 -3.23 -3.68
CA ARG A 175 1.86 -3.49 -5.13
C ARG A 175 0.53 -4.18 -5.39
N MET A 176 -0.01 -4.01 -6.59
CA MET A 176 -1.24 -4.67 -7.03
C MET A 176 -1.02 -5.44 -8.34
N PRO A 177 -1.94 -6.33 -8.74
CA PRO A 177 -1.81 -7.07 -9.99
C PRO A 177 -1.68 -6.12 -11.18
N GLU A 178 -0.79 -6.45 -12.12
CA GLU A 178 -0.53 -5.60 -13.31
C GLU A 178 -1.79 -5.40 -14.16
N ALA A 179 -2.65 -6.41 -14.22
CA ALA A 179 -3.93 -6.35 -14.92
C ALA A 179 -4.88 -5.26 -14.38
N ASP A 180 -4.72 -4.87 -13.11
CA ASP A 180 -5.63 -3.93 -12.46
C ASP A 180 -5.10 -2.48 -12.55
N VAL A 181 -3.86 -2.27 -13.00
CA VAL A 181 -3.25 -0.93 -13.10
C VAL A 181 -4.00 0.00 -14.02
N GLU A 182 -4.51 -0.51 -15.15
CA GLU A 182 -5.28 0.31 -16.07
C GLU A 182 -6.60 0.79 -15.44
N GLU A 183 -7.29 -0.07 -14.70
CA GLU A 183 -8.57 0.25 -14.05
C GLU A 183 -8.42 1.25 -12.90
N TRP A 184 -7.26 1.26 -12.25
CA TRP A 184 -6.95 2.14 -11.12
C TRP A 184 -6.08 3.33 -11.54
N THR A 185 -6.06 3.68 -12.82
CA THR A 185 -5.45 4.92 -13.30
C THR A 185 -6.45 5.75 -14.10
N MET A 186 -6.23 7.06 -14.16
CA MET A 186 -7.04 7.96 -14.98
C MET A 186 -6.21 9.10 -15.55
N ILE A 187 -6.70 9.72 -16.62
CA ILE A 187 -6.13 10.97 -17.14
C ILE A 187 -6.77 12.15 -16.41
N ASN A 188 -5.96 13.00 -15.79
CA ASN A 188 -6.43 14.20 -15.10
C ASN A 188 -6.78 15.34 -16.08
N ASP A 189 -7.25 16.47 -15.54
CA ASP A 189 -7.59 17.68 -16.31
C ASP A 189 -6.43 18.31 -17.08
N LYS A 190 -5.19 17.97 -16.71
CA LYS A 190 -3.95 18.38 -17.38
C LYS A 190 -3.49 17.39 -18.46
N GLY A 191 -4.23 16.31 -18.68
CA GLY A 191 -3.83 15.26 -19.61
C GLY A 191 -2.76 14.31 -19.07
N GLU A 192 -2.50 14.32 -17.76
CA GLU A 192 -1.50 13.46 -17.12
C GLU A 192 -2.15 12.19 -16.58
N LEU A 193 -1.49 11.05 -16.71
CA LEU A 193 -1.88 9.82 -16.05
C LEU A 193 -1.63 9.95 -14.55
N VAL A 194 -2.68 9.71 -13.75
CA VAL A 194 -2.64 9.73 -12.30
C VAL A 194 -3.25 8.46 -11.74
N ASP A 195 -2.72 8.03 -10.61
CA ASP A 195 -3.20 6.85 -9.90
C ASP A 195 -4.47 7.17 -9.11
N ILE A 196 -5.39 6.22 -9.11
CA ILE A 196 -6.55 6.17 -8.22
C ILE A 196 -6.16 5.27 -7.06
N PRO A 197 -6.08 5.77 -5.81
CA PRO A 197 -5.75 4.94 -4.65
C PRO A 197 -6.58 3.65 -4.58
N ARG A 198 -5.92 2.48 -4.55
CA ARG A 198 -6.60 1.18 -4.38
C ARG A 198 -6.41 0.63 -2.97
N PRO A 199 -7.44 0.66 -2.11
CA PRO A 199 -7.32 0.20 -0.73
C PRO A 199 -7.02 -1.30 -0.65
N ALA A 200 -6.10 -1.67 0.25
CA ALA A 200 -5.88 -3.06 0.62
C ALA A 200 -7.09 -3.59 1.40
N TYR A 201 -7.54 -4.77 1.01
CA TYR A 201 -8.56 -5.54 1.73
C TYR A 201 -7.96 -6.32 2.90
N ALA A 202 -6.82 -6.99 2.65
CA ALA A 202 -6.12 -7.77 3.67
C ALA A 202 -4.60 -7.69 3.45
N LEU A 203 -3.86 -7.79 4.55
CA LEU A 203 -2.40 -7.88 4.55
C LEU A 203 -1.96 -9.10 5.35
N ARG A 204 -0.86 -9.73 4.94
CA ARG A 204 -0.22 -10.82 5.67
C ARG A 204 1.28 -10.80 5.51
N VAL A 205 2.01 -11.40 6.45
CA VAL A 205 3.46 -11.57 6.38
C VAL A 205 3.83 -12.99 6.83
N TRP A 206 4.86 -13.57 6.23
CA TRP A 206 5.35 -14.87 6.67
C TRP A 206 6.10 -14.76 7.99
N ASN A 207 5.74 -15.58 8.97
CA ASN A 207 6.43 -15.68 10.24
C ASN A 207 7.29 -16.96 10.27
N ALA A 208 8.60 -16.76 10.34
CA ALA A 208 9.59 -17.83 10.35
C ALA A 208 9.55 -18.72 11.61
N GLU A 209 9.10 -18.19 12.76
CA GLU A 209 8.99 -18.95 14.01
C GLU A 209 7.81 -19.91 13.98
N THR A 210 6.66 -19.45 13.47
CA THR A 210 5.42 -20.23 13.46
C THR A 210 5.22 -21.02 12.16
N LEU A 211 6.06 -20.75 11.15
CA LEU A 211 5.96 -21.30 9.80
C LEU A 211 4.54 -21.13 9.25
N SER A 212 4.00 -19.92 9.41
CA SER A 212 2.68 -19.54 8.96
C SER A 212 2.57 -18.04 8.69
N TYR A 213 1.51 -17.62 8.03
CA TYR A 213 1.24 -16.20 7.80
C TYR A 213 0.57 -15.58 9.03
N ASP A 214 1.12 -14.46 9.48
CA ASP A 214 0.47 -13.55 10.42
C ASP A 214 -0.34 -12.51 9.64
N SER A 215 -1.51 -12.17 10.15
CA SER A 215 -2.32 -11.08 9.59
C SER A 215 -1.77 -9.74 10.02
N VAL A 216 -1.72 -8.79 9.09
CA VAL A 216 -1.36 -7.39 9.33
C VAL A 216 -2.60 -6.53 9.13
N GLU A 217 -2.85 -5.61 10.06
CA GLU A 217 -4.02 -4.73 10.00
C GLU A 217 -3.86 -3.69 8.87
N PRO A 218 -4.76 -3.67 7.86
CA PRO A 218 -4.69 -2.71 6.75
C PRO A 218 -5.13 -1.29 7.15
N THR A 219 -5.87 -1.11 8.24
CA THR A 219 -6.39 0.20 8.66
C THR A 219 -5.26 1.17 9.01
N LEU A 220 -5.35 2.42 8.56
CA LEU A 220 -4.37 3.47 8.85
C LEU A 220 -4.46 3.93 10.32
N ASN A 221 -3.32 4.30 10.90
CA ASN A 221 -3.29 4.75 12.29
C ASN A 221 -4.02 6.09 12.46
N GLY A 222 -4.98 6.11 13.39
CA GLY A 222 -5.82 7.27 13.68
C GLY A 222 -7.02 7.46 12.73
N ALA A 223 -7.16 6.62 11.71
CA ALA A 223 -8.33 6.64 10.84
C ALA A 223 -9.59 6.13 11.59
N PRO A 224 -10.79 6.65 11.26
CA PRO A 224 -12.03 6.10 11.79
C PRO A 224 -12.22 4.64 11.33
N VAL A 225 -12.75 3.80 12.21
CA VAL A 225 -12.88 2.36 11.95
C VAL A 225 -14.32 2.01 11.62
N GLY A 226 -14.53 1.47 10.42
CA GLY A 226 -15.83 1.04 9.95
C GLY A 226 -16.73 2.17 9.44
N PRO A 227 -17.86 1.81 8.79
CA PRO A 227 -18.65 2.78 8.02
C PRO A 227 -19.26 3.91 8.85
N GLU A 228 -19.77 3.62 10.05
CA GLU A 228 -20.46 4.60 10.89
C GLU A 228 -19.51 5.67 11.46
N GLU A 229 -18.35 5.26 11.98
CA GLU A 229 -17.34 6.18 12.48
C GLU A 229 -16.74 7.02 11.34
N THR A 230 -16.58 6.42 10.16
CA THR A 230 -16.07 7.10 8.97
C THR A 230 -17.00 8.21 8.54
N ASP A 231 -18.31 7.94 8.49
CA ASP A 231 -19.33 8.95 8.19
C ASP A 231 -19.34 10.06 9.25
N ALA A 232 -19.33 9.71 10.53
CA ALA A 232 -19.36 10.68 11.62
C ALA A 232 -18.13 11.60 11.59
N TRP A 233 -16.93 11.03 11.38
CA TRP A 233 -15.70 11.79 11.23
C TRP A 233 -15.76 12.73 10.02
N PHE A 234 -16.18 12.23 8.87
CA PHE A 234 -16.25 13.00 7.63
C PHE A 234 -17.27 14.14 7.73
N ILE A 235 -18.45 13.90 8.31
CA ILE A 235 -19.44 14.94 8.61
C ILE A 235 -18.84 16.03 9.51
N GLY A 236 -18.02 15.66 10.49
CA GLY A 236 -17.28 16.61 11.32
C GLY A 236 -16.34 17.50 10.52
N VAL A 237 -15.60 16.93 9.56
CA VAL A 237 -14.74 17.68 8.62
C VAL A 237 -15.58 18.64 7.78
N VAL A 238 -16.67 18.17 7.16
CA VAL A 238 -17.55 18.98 6.31
C VAL A 238 -18.11 20.18 7.08
N LYS A 239 -18.64 19.96 8.29
CA LYS A 239 -19.16 21.04 9.13
C LYS A 239 -18.11 22.09 9.44
N LYS A 240 -16.87 21.67 9.73
CA LYS A 240 -15.76 22.60 9.93
C LYS A 240 -15.46 23.41 8.67
N LEU A 241 -15.39 22.77 7.50
CA LEU A 241 -15.13 23.44 6.23
C LEU A 241 -16.25 24.42 5.84
N LYS A 242 -17.52 24.06 6.06
CA LYS A 242 -18.66 24.97 5.82
C LYS A 242 -18.66 26.17 6.77
N ALA A 243 -18.13 26.02 7.98
CA ALA A 243 -17.97 27.11 8.94
C ALA A 243 -16.74 28.00 8.65
N SER A 244 -15.84 27.61 7.74
CA SER A 244 -14.69 28.43 7.33
C SER A 244 -15.15 29.72 6.63
N ASN A 245 -14.57 30.85 7.02
CA ASN A 245 -14.78 32.13 6.32
C ASN A 245 -14.26 32.14 4.88
N TYR A 246 -13.33 31.23 4.56
CA TYR A 246 -12.76 31.14 3.21
C TYR A 246 -13.65 30.30 2.29
N LEU A 247 -14.06 29.11 2.75
CA LEU A 247 -14.89 28.21 1.95
C LEU A 247 -16.36 28.61 2.04
N GLY A 248 -16.97 28.48 3.21
CA GLY A 248 -18.41 28.64 3.35
C GLY A 248 -19.20 27.51 2.66
N PRO A 249 -20.52 27.42 2.90
CA PRO A 249 -21.35 26.34 2.37
C PRO A 249 -21.52 26.39 0.86
N GLU A 250 -21.70 27.58 0.27
CA GLU A 250 -21.98 27.74 -1.16
C GLU A 250 -20.81 27.28 -2.04
N LEU A 251 -19.59 27.76 -1.74
CA LEU A 251 -18.40 27.36 -2.47
C LEU A 251 -18.10 25.88 -2.25
N LEU A 252 -18.21 25.36 -1.02
CA LEU A 252 -17.94 23.96 -0.76
C LEU A 252 -18.89 23.04 -1.54
N ASN A 253 -20.19 23.35 -1.53
CA ASN A 253 -21.19 22.57 -2.26
C ASN A 253 -20.93 22.58 -3.77
N ALA A 254 -20.69 23.76 -4.36
CA ALA A 254 -20.37 23.88 -5.78
C ALA A 254 -19.05 23.18 -6.14
N LEU A 255 -18.06 23.23 -5.25
CA LEU A 255 -16.79 22.56 -5.43
C LEU A 255 -16.99 21.05 -5.55
N VAL A 256 -17.71 20.42 -4.61
CA VAL A 256 -17.88 18.96 -4.56
C VAL A 256 -18.80 18.41 -5.65
N THR A 257 -19.76 19.21 -6.14
CA THR A 257 -20.61 18.78 -7.26
C THR A 257 -19.94 18.96 -8.60
N SER A 258 -18.87 19.75 -8.70
CA SER A 258 -18.18 20.02 -9.98
C SER A 258 -17.28 18.89 -10.45
N LYS A 259 -17.06 18.77 -11.77
CA LYS A 259 -15.97 17.93 -12.33
C LYS A 259 -14.64 18.66 -12.33
N ARG A 260 -14.64 19.95 -12.68
CA ARG A 260 -13.44 20.77 -12.76
C ARG A 260 -13.72 22.25 -12.46
N THR A 261 -12.64 23.01 -12.27
CA THR A 261 -12.68 24.47 -12.15
C THR A 261 -12.58 25.05 -13.57
N ALA A 262 -13.67 25.65 -14.04
CA ALA A 262 -13.79 26.21 -15.38
C ALA A 262 -13.04 27.54 -15.53
N SER A 263 -13.10 28.40 -14.50
CA SER A 263 -12.53 29.74 -14.53
C SER A 263 -11.97 30.16 -13.17
N MET A 264 -10.65 30.36 -13.10
CA MET A 264 -9.99 30.90 -11.92
C MET A 264 -10.38 32.37 -11.68
N GLU A 265 -10.58 33.15 -12.74
CA GLU A 265 -11.01 34.55 -12.64
C GLU A 265 -12.42 34.67 -12.04
N ALA A 266 -13.35 33.80 -12.46
CA ALA A 266 -14.69 33.75 -11.88
C ALA A 266 -14.64 33.35 -10.40
N LEU A 267 -13.80 32.37 -10.07
CA LEU A 267 -13.58 31.92 -8.70
C LEU A 267 -13.02 33.04 -7.80
N GLU A 268 -12.04 33.80 -8.28
CA GLU A 268 -11.48 34.97 -7.58
C GLU A 268 -12.54 36.05 -7.31
N ARG A 269 -13.48 36.22 -8.25
CA ARG A 269 -14.64 37.12 -8.11
C ARG A 269 -15.80 36.53 -7.31
N ARG A 270 -15.70 35.29 -6.84
CA ARG A 270 -16.78 34.53 -6.19
C ARG A 270 -18.03 34.34 -7.08
N ASP A 271 -17.84 34.33 -8.39
CA ASP A 271 -18.87 33.93 -9.35
C ASP A 271 -18.88 32.39 -9.47
N ILE A 272 -19.58 31.75 -8.54
CA ILE A 272 -19.57 30.28 -8.36
C ILE A 272 -20.11 29.55 -9.60
N GLU A 273 -21.16 30.10 -10.24
CA GLU A 273 -21.79 29.48 -11.40
C GLU A 273 -20.85 29.43 -12.61
N ALA A 274 -20.03 30.47 -12.82
CA ALA A 274 -19.04 30.49 -13.88
C ALA A 274 -17.70 29.83 -13.50
N ALA A 275 -17.43 29.66 -12.20
CA ALA A 275 -16.17 29.11 -11.70
C ALA A 275 -16.05 27.59 -11.89
N PHE A 276 -17.16 26.86 -11.91
CA PHE A 276 -17.19 25.40 -11.89
C PHE A 276 -18.03 24.83 -13.02
N GLU A 277 -17.66 23.64 -13.50
CA GLU A 277 -18.43 22.95 -14.53
C GLU A 277 -18.48 21.43 -14.35
N GLY A 278 -19.49 20.82 -14.96
CA GLY A 278 -19.80 19.41 -14.87
C GLY A 278 -20.42 19.01 -13.54
N GLU A 279 -21.03 17.83 -13.50
CA GLU A 279 -21.67 17.29 -12.31
C GLU A 279 -21.05 15.95 -11.90
N VAL A 280 -20.81 15.78 -10.60
CA VAL A 280 -20.36 14.56 -9.95
C VAL A 280 -21.34 14.23 -8.82
N SER A 281 -21.70 12.95 -8.70
CA SER A 281 -22.41 12.43 -7.55
C SER A 281 -21.67 11.21 -7.01
N SER A 282 -21.54 11.16 -5.69
CA SER A 282 -21.06 10.02 -4.92
C SER A 282 -21.70 10.09 -3.53
N ARG A 283 -21.67 9.00 -2.77
CA ARG A 283 -22.12 8.99 -1.38
C ARG A 283 -21.47 10.11 -0.55
N TRP A 284 -20.18 10.38 -0.79
CA TRP A 284 -19.45 11.43 -0.08
C TRP A 284 -19.91 12.82 -0.49
N VAL A 285 -20.18 13.05 -1.79
CA VAL A 285 -20.80 14.30 -2.26
C VAL A 285 -22.17 14.50 -1.62
N GLU A 286 -23.00 13.46 -1.55
CA GLU A 286 -24.31 13.52 -0.88
C GLU A 286 -24.19 13.87 0.60
N LEU A 287 -23.22 13.27 1.31
CA LEU A 287 -22.95 13.60 2.72
C LEU A 287 -22.49 15.05 2.90
N VAL A 288 -21.68 15.59 1.97
CA VAL A 288 -21.29 17.01 1.97
C VAL A 288 -22.49 17.90 1.74
N LEU A 289 -23.38 17.57 0.80
CA LEU A 289 -24.56 18.39 0.51
C LEU A 289 -25.56 18.38 1.67
N ALA A 290 -25.69 17.25 2.38
CA ALA A 290 -26.65 17.07 3.47
C ALA A 290 -26.26 17.73 4.81
N ASN A 291 -24.98 18.05 5.04
CA ASN A 291 -24.45 18.51 6.35
C ASN A 291 -23.68 19.81 6.24
#